data_AF-A0A438C643-F1
#
_entry.id   AF-A0A438C643-F1
#
_cell.length_a   1.000
_cell.length_b   1.000
_cell.length_c   1.000
_cell.angle_alpha   90.00
_cell.angle_beta   90.00
_cell.angle_gamma   90.00
#
_symmetry.space_group_name_H-M   'P 1'
#
loop_
_entity.id
_entity.type
_entity.pdbx_description
1 polymer ?
#
loop_
_entity_poly.entity_id
_entity_poly.type
_entity_poly.pdbx_seq_one_letter_code
_entity_poly.pdbx_strand_id
1 'polypeptide(L)'
;MRLNLFPFTLKDKAKIWLNSLRSRSIQTWTDLQAEFFKKFFPTHRTNGLKKKISNFSAKENEKFYECWERYMEAINACPHHDFDTWLLVSYFYDSMSSSMKQLLETMCGDFMSKNPEEAMDFLSYVAEKDGMNPTLERWEE
;
A
#
# COMPACT_ATOMS: atom_id res chain seq x y z
N MET A 1 -14.72 21.42 12.17
CA MET A 1 -13.55 21.04 13.00
C MET A 1 -12.32 20.63 12.19
N ARG A 2 -12.44 19.79 11.13
CA ARG A 2 -11.28 19.27 10.36
C ARG A 2 -10.28 20.32 9.86
N LEU A 3 -10.76 21.42 9.26
CA LEU A 3 -9.91 22.49 8.71
C LEU A 3 -8.95 23.09 9.75
N ASN A 4 -9.41 23.28 10.99
CA ASN A 4 -8.61 23.90 12.05
C ASN A 4 -7.59 22.94 12.67
N LEU A 5 -7.79 21.62 12.53
CA LEU A 5 -6.92 20.61 13.12
C LEU A 5 -5.82 20.14 12.16
N PHE A 6 -6.04 20.26 10.85
CA PHE A 6 -5.08 19.83 9.83
C PHE A 6 -3.67 20.44 9.95
N PRO A 7 -3.48 21.74 10.31
CA PRO A 7 -2.14 22.28 10.47
C PRO A 7 -1.28 21.54 11.52
N PHE A 8 -1.92 20.90 12.50
CA PHE A 8 -1.24 20.14 13.55
C PHE A 8 -0.79 18.74 13.09
N THR A 9 -1.34 18.23 11.99
CA THR A 9 -0.92 16.95 11.40
C THR A 9 0.29 17.10 10.47
N LEU A 10 0.65 18.33 10.08
CA LEU A 10 1.73 18.59 9.13
C LEU A 10 3.09 18.78 9.81
N LYS A 11 4.14 18.30 9.14
CA LYS A 11 5.55 18.51 9.51
C LYS A 11 6.33 19.19 8.39
N ASP A 12 7.46 19.79 8.75
CA ASP A 12 8.49 20.28 7.84
C ASP A 12 7.95 21.09 6.64
N LYS A 13 8.26 20.63 5.43
CA LYS A 13 7.91 21.28 4.16
C LYS A 13 6.40 21.47 3.99
N ALA A 14 5.58 20.54 4.49
CA ALA A 14 4.13 20.65 4.38
C ALA A 14 3.57 21.74 5.27
N LYS A 15 4.07 21.84 6.51
CA LYS A 15 3.69 22.91 7.45
C LYS A 15 4.15 24.29 6.98
N ILE A 16 5.38 24.38 6.49
CA ILE A 16 5.92 25.63 5.91
C ILE A 16 5.08 26.08 4.71
N TRP A 17 4.74 25.16 3.80
CA TRP A 17 3.87 25.46 2.67
C TRP A 17 2.51 25.99 3.11
N LEU A 18 1.83 25.33 4.05
CA LEU A 18 0.50 25.75 4.50
C LEU A 18 0.53 27.16 5.10
N ASN A 19 1.56 27.45 5.90
CA ASN A 19 1.75 28.78 6.51
C ASN A 19 2.14 29.87 5.50
N SER A 20 2.66 29.49 4.32
CA SER A 20 3.04 30.45 3.26
C SER A 20 1.85 30.91 2.40
N LEU A 21 0.71 30.24 2.50
CA LEU A 21 -0.49 30.60 1.74
C LEU A 21 -1.06 31.94 2.22
N ARG A 22 -1.65 32.71 1.30
CA ARG A 22 -2.30 33.98 1.65
C ARG A 22 -3.43 33.75 2.65
N SER A 23 -3.58 34.67 3.59
CA SER A 23 -4.70 34.66 4.53
C SER A 23 -6.03 34.58 3.78
N ARG A 24 -6.94 33.71 4.25
CA ARG A 24 -8.26 33.44 3.67
C ARG A 24 -8.27 32.86 2.23
N SER A 25 -7.13 32.38 1.72
CA SER A 25 -7.07 31.70 0.41
C SER A 25 -7.74 30.32 0.43
N ILE A 26 -7.74 29.65 1.58
CA ILE A 26 -8.44 28.39 1.81
C ILE A 26 -9.52 28.64 2.85
N GLN A 27 -10.78 28.43 2.49
CA GLN A 27 -11.93 28.72 3.36
C GLN A 27 -12.70 27.47 3.75
N THR A 28 -12.64 26.42 2.93
CA THR A 28 -13.31 25.16 3.19
C THR A 28 -12.31 24.01 3.32
N TRP A 29 -12.76 22.92 3.95
CA TRP A 29 -12.01 21.67 3.97
C TRP A 29 -11.76 21.13 2.55
N THR A 30 -12.74 21.26 1.66
CA THR A 30 -12.64 20.82 0.26
C THR A 30 -11.55 21.58 -0.48
N ASP A 31 -11.46 22.90 -0.33
CA ASP A 31 -10.41 23.71 -0.96
C ASP A 31 -9.02 23.33 -0.42
N LEU A 32 -8.93 23.08 0.88
CA LEU A 32 -7.68 22.63 1.52
C LEU A 32 -7.20 21.32 0.93
N GLN A 33 -8.11 20.33 0.82
CA GLN A 33 -7.78 19.04 0.23
C GLN A 33 -7.29 19.22 -1.21
N ALA A 34 -8.03 19.97 -2.03
CA ALA A 34 -7.69 20.17 -3.43
C ALA A 34 -6.30 20.81 -3.61
N GLU A 35 -6.00 21.88 -2.89
CA GLU A 35 -4.69 22.55 -2.96
C GLU A 35 -3.55 21.69 -2.38
N PHE A 36 -3.82 20.93 -1.31
CA PHE A 36 -2.85 20.00 -0.74
C PHE A 36 -2.50 18.87 -1.73
N PHE A 37 -3.50 18.22 -2.33
CA PHE A 37 -3.27 17.19 -3.33
C PHE A 37 -2.56 17.74 -4.56
N LYS A 38 -2.97 18.91 -5.06
CA LYS A 38 -2.28 19.59 -6.17
C LYS A 38 -0.81 19.86 -5.88
N LYS A 39 -0.47 20.28 -4.65
CA LYS A 39 0.91 20.59 -4.25
C LYS A 39 1.76 19.35 -4.05
N PHE A 40 1.27 18.36 -3.31
CA PHE A 40 2.09 17.23 -2.84
C PHE A 40 1.88 15.94 -3.63
N PHE A 41 0.74 15.80 -4.30
CA PHE A 41 0.36 14.63 -5.10
C PHE A 41 -0.12 15.04 -6.51
N PRO A 42 0.73 15.76 -7.27
CA PRO A 42 0.37 16.15 -8.63
C PRO A 42 0.08 14.91 -9.48
N THR A 43 -0.79 15.05 -10.48
CA THR A 43 -1.33 13.92 -11.25
C THR A 43 -0.25 12.97 -11.78
N HIS A 44 0.86 13.47 -12.31
CA HIS A 44 1.95 12.62 -12.80
C HIS A 44 2.59 11.76 -11.70
N ARG A 45 2.73 12.31 -10.48
CA ARG A 45 3.28 11.61 -9.32
C ARG A 45 2.30 10.54 -8.86
N THR A 46 1.03 10.89 -8.73
CA THR A 46 -0.04 9.94 -8.39
C THR A 46 -0.11 8.81 -9.40
N ASN A 47 -0.06 9.11 -10.71
CA ASN A 47 -0.04 8.10 -11.76
C ASN A 47 1.20 7.20 -11.68
N GLY A 48 2.37 7.78 -11.34
CA GLY A 48 3.59 7.01 -11.12
C GLY A 48 3.45 6.02 -9.95
N LEU A 49 2.79 6.43 -8.86
CA LEU A 49 2.52 5.56 -7.72
C LEU A 49 1.46 4.49 -8.05
N LYS A 50 0.36 4.86 -8.71
CA LYS A 50 -0.65 3.89 -9.19
C LYS A 50 -0.01 2.82 -10.08
N LYS A 51 0.92 3.20 -10.97
CA LYS A 51 1.69 2.26 -11.80
C LYS A 51 2.59 1.31 -10.99
N LYS A 52 3.17 1.76 -9.87
CA LYS A 52 3.95 0.88 -8.99
C LYS A 52 3.08 -0.20 -8.35
N ILE A 53 1.82 0.11 -8.06
CA ILE A 53 0.84 -0.85 -7.53
C ILE A 53 0.39 -1.80 -8.64
N SER A 54 -0.05 -1.28 -9.80
CA SER A 54 -0.63 -2.10 -10.87
C SER A 54 0.38 -2.96 -11.63
N ASN A 55 1.63 -2.51 -11.72
CA ASN A 55 2.70 -3.22 -12.43
C ASN A 55 3.69 -3.85 -11.42
N PHE A 56 3.23 -4.12 -10.21
CA PHE A 56 4.05 -4.76 -9.21
C PHE A 56 4.50 -6.14 -9.69
N SER A 57 5.71 -6.52 -9.33
CA SER A 57 6.28 -7.84 -9.61
C SER A 57 7.06 -8.29 -8.39
N ALA A 58 6.94 -9.58 -8.05
CA ALA A 58 7.90 -10.22 -7.17
C ALA A 58 9.30 -10.13 -7.79
N LYS A 59 10.32 -10.02 -6.93
CA LYS A 59 11.72 -10.14 -7.33
C LYS A 59 12.12 -11.62 -7.40
N GLU A 60 13.22 -11.89 -8.09
CA GLU A 60 13.80 -13.23 -8.10
C GLU A 60 14.19 -13.66 -6.67
N ASN A 61 13.81 -14.88 -6.29
CA ASN A 61 14.08 -15.49 -4.98
C ASN A 61 13.52 -14.72 -3.75
N GLU A 62 12.62 -13.75 -3.96
CA GLU A 62 11.97 -13.02 -2.86
C GLU A 62 11.08 -13.96 -2.03
N LYS A 63 11.07 -13.79 -0.71
CA LYS A 63 10.15 -14.51 0.18
C LYS A 63 8.76 -13.88 0.14
N PHE A 64 7.74 -14.64 0.55
CA PHE A 64 6.36 -14.16 0.47
C PHE A 64 6.18 -12.92 1.37
N TYR A 65 6.73 -12.97 2.59
CA TYR A 65 6.61 -11.84 3.53
C TYR A 65 7.27 -10.56 2.99
N GLU A 66 8.48 -10.66 2.42
CA GLU A 66 9.19 -9.50 1.84
C GLU A 66 8.43 -8.90 0.66
N CYS A 67 7.87 -9.76 -0.19
CA CYS A 67 7.06 -9.37 -1.33
C CYS A 67 5.78 -8.64 -0.87
N TRP A 68 5.10 -9.19 0.15
CA TRP A 68 3.89 -8.61 0.72
C TRP A 68 4.15 -7.25 1.38
N GLU A 69 5.18 -7.13 2.21
CA GLU A 69 5.56 -5.87 2.85
C GLU A 69 5.82 -4.77 1.81
N ARG A 70 6.60 -5.10 0.77
CA ARG A 70 6.90 -4.17 -0.32
C ARG A 70 5.66 -3.76 -1.13
N TYR A 71 4.69 -4.67 -1.27
CA TYR A 71 3.41 -4.36 -1.91
C TYR A 71 2.58 -3.40 -1.06
N MET A 72 2.49 -3.65 0.25
CA MET A 72 1.79 -2.79 1.21
C MET A 72 2.43 -1.40 1.32
N GLU A 73 3.76 -1.30 1.26
CA GLU A 73 4.46 -0.01 1.14
C GLU A 73 4.05 0.76 -0.13
N ALA A 74 3.89 0.08 -1.26
CA ALA A 74 3.46 0.70 -2.51
C ALA A 74 2.02 1.24 -2.43
N ILE A 75 1.11 0.49 -1.79
CA ILE A 75 -0.27 0.93 -1.51
C ILE A 75 -0.26 2.14 -0.58
N ASN A 76 0.46 2.05 0.54
CA ASN A 76 0.54 3.10 1.56
C ASN A 76 1.20 4.39 1.06
N ALA A 77 2.04 4.31 0.03
CA ALA A 77 2.60 5.48 -0.63
C ALA A 77 1.55 6.28 -1.44
N CYS A 78 0.40 5.69 -1.77
CA CYS A 78 -0.68 6.30 -2.53
C CYS A 78 -2.06 5.94 -1.96
N PRO A 79 -2.41 6.37 -0.72
CA PRO A 79 -3.67 6.01 -0.08
C PRO A 79 -4.92 6.51 -0.83
N HIS A 80 -4.74 7.46 -1.74
CA HIS A 80 -5.75 7.96 -2.69
C HIS A 80 -5.66 7.28 -4.07
N HIS A 81 -5.33 5.98 -4.11
CA HIS A 81 -5.15 5.24 -5.37
C HIS A 81 -6.45 4.94 -6.11
N ASP A 82 -7.61 4.98 -5.44
CA ASP A 82 -8.95 4.68 -5.98
C ASP A 82 -9.16 3.26 -6.54
N PHE A 83 -8.15 2.39 -6.48
CA PHE A 83 -8.34 0.95 -6.71
C PHE A 83 -9.24 0.33 -5.63
N ASP A 84 -10.17 -0.51 -6.07
CA ASP A 84 -10.94 -1.35 -5.16
C ASP A 84 -10.07 -2.49 -4.57
N THR A 85 -10.51 -3.05 -3.45
CA THR A 85 -9.77 -4.08 -2.71
C THR A 85 -9.49 -5.30 -3.56
N TRP A 86 -10.44 -5.72 -4.41
CA TRP A 86 -10.25 -6.92 -5.23
C TRP A 86 -9.18 -6.70 -6.29
N LEU A 87 -9.14 -5.52 -6.90
CA LEU A 87 -8.12 -5.16 -7.86
C LEU A 87 -6.73 -5.18 -7.23
N LEU A 88 -6.58 -4.68 -5.99
CA LEU A 88 -5.34 -4.78 -5.22
C LEU A 88 -4.94 -6.25 -4.99
N VAL A 89 -5.87 -7.09 -4.53
CA VAL A 89 -5.64 -8.53 -4.34
C VAL A 89 -5.21 -9.18 -5.65
N SER A 90 -5.86 -8.88 -6.78
CA SER A 90 -5.52 -9.45 -8.09
C SER A 90 -4.13 -9.02 -8.56
N TYR A 91 -3.76 -7.74 -8.39
CA TYR A 91 -2.43 -7.27 -8.77
C TYR A 91 -1.35 -7.98 -7.96
N PHE A 92 -1.55 -8.15 -6.66
CA PHE A 92 -0.61 -8.93 -5.87
C PHE A 92 -0.56 -10.39 -6.33
N TYR A 93 -1.72 -11.03 -6.50
CA TYR A 93 -1.78 -12.43 -6.93
C TYR A 93 -1.05 -12.66 -8.25
N ASP A 94 -1.29 -11.81 -9.25
CA ASP A 94 -0.65 -11.93 -10.57
C ASP A 94 0.85 -11.67 -10.54
N SER A 95 1.32 -10.85 -9.60
CA SER A 95 2.73 -10.51 -9.42
C SER A 95 3.57 -11.60 -8.74
N MET A 96 2.91 -12.55 -8.07
CA MET A 96 3.57 -13.59 -7.28
C MET A 96 4.32 -14.59 -8.17
N SER A 97 5.43 -15.12 -7.64
CA SER A 97 6.09 -16.28 -8.24
C SER A 97 5.23 -17.54 -8.13
N SER A 98 5.54 -18.56 -8.93
CA SER A 98 4.83 -19.84 -8.88
C SER A 98 4.91 -20.52 -7.50
N SER A 99 6.04 -20.38 -6.80
CA SER A 99 6.21 -20.95 -5.45
C SER A 99 5.37 -20.22 -4.40
N MET A 100 5.25 -18.89 -4.49
CA MET A 100 4.36 -18.12 -3.62
C MET A 100 2.90 -18.49 -3.83
N LYS A 101 2.47 -18.65 -5.10
CA LYS A 101 1.12 -19.13 -5.42
C LYS A 101 0.88 -20.52 -4.85
N GLN A 102 1.83 -21.44 -5.00
CA GLN A 102 1.70 -22.79 -4.44
C GLN A 102 1.59 -22.78 -2.91
N LEU A 103 2.38 -21.95 -2.22
CA LEU A 103 2.26 -21.76 -0.76
C LEU A 103 0.85 -21.26 -0.38
N LEU A 104 0.37 -20.24 -1.09
CA LEU A 104 -0.95 -19.65 -0.87
C LEU A 104 -2.07 -20.69 -1.03
N GLU A 105 -2.08 -21.43 -2.16
CA GLU A 105 -3.10 -22.47 -2.41
C GLU A 105 -2.98 -23.64 -1.42
N THR A 106 -1.77 -24.00 -0.98
CA THR A 106 -1.59 -25.07 0.02
C THR A 106 -2.20 -24.69 1.37
N MET A 107 -2.11 -23.40 1.75
CA MET A 107 -2.65 -22.92 3.02
C MET A 107 -4.17 -22.63 2.94
N CYS A 108 -4.67 -22.23 1.77
CA CYS A 108 -6.05 -21.76 1.61
C CYS A 108 -7.00 -22.80 1.02
N GLY A 109 -6.49 -23.72 0.19
CA GLY A 109 -7.27 -24.58 -0.68
C GLY A 109 -7.82 -23.84 -1.90
N ASP A 110 -8.76 -22.92 -1.70
CA ASP A 110 -9.38 -22.11 -2.76
C ASP A 110 -9.35 -20.62 -2.37
N PHE A 111 -8.24 -19.95 -2.68
CA PHE A 111 -8.06 -18.53 -2.39
C PHE A 111 -9.02 -17.64 -3.18
N MET A 112 -9.32 -18.00 -4.42
CA MET A 112 -10.12 -17.18 -5.35
C MET A 112 -11.61 -17.16 -5.01
N SER A 113 -12.09 -18.09 -4.16
CA SER A 113 -13.45 -18.08 -3.64
C SER A 113 -13.71 -17.06 -2.52
N LYS A 114 -12.64 -16.49 -1.93
CA LYS A 114 -12.76 -15.52 -0.83
C LYS A 114 -13.35 -14.20 -1.29
N ASN A 115 -14.04 -13.52 -0.38
CA ASN A 115 -14.35 -12.11 -0.61
C ASN A 115 -13.08 -11.25 -0.49
N PRO A 116 -13.08 -10.00 -1.01
CA PRO A 116 -11.87 -9.19 -1.08
C PRO A 116 -11.23 -8.85 0.27
N GLU A 117 -12.03 -8.66 1.31
CA GLU A 117 -11.54 -8.35 2.66
C GLU A 117 -10.87 -9.58 3.27
N GLU A 118 -11.52 -10.74 3.20
CA GLU A 118 -10.94 -12.02 3.64
C GLU A 118 -9.67 -12.40 2.87
N ALA A 119 -9.60 -12.08 1.57
CA ALA A 119 -8.42 -12.33 0.77
C ALA A 119 -7.24 -11.45 1.22
N MET A 120 -7.48 -10.16 1.47
CA MET A 120 -6.47 -9.22 1.98
C MET A 120 -5.94 -9.65 3.37
N ASP A 121 -6.84 -10.04 4.27
CA ASP A 121 -6.48 -10.53 5.60
C ASP A 121 -5.69 -11.84 5.51
N PHE A 122 -6.07 -12.73 4.60
CA PHE A 122 -5.38 -14.00 4.39
C PHE A 122 -3.97 -13.81 3.83
N LEU A 123 -3.76 -12.87 2.91
CA LEU A 123 -2.41 -12.52 2.41
C LEU A 123 -1.52 -12.03 3.55
N SER A 124 -2.06 -11.21 4.45
CA SER A 124 -1.35 -10.75 5.65
C SER A 124 -1.00 -11.92 6.59
N TYR A 125 -1.94 -12.84 6.80
CA TYR A 125 -1.70 -14.05 7.59
C TYR A 125 -0.59 -14.93 7.00
N VAL A 126 -0.56 -15.14 5.68
CA VAL A 126 0.50 -15.93 5.04
C VAL A 126 1.86 -15.24 5.16
N ALA A 127 1.92 -13.92 5.00
CA ALA A 127 3.15 -13.16 5.21
C ALA A 127 3.68 -13.30 6.64
N GLU A 128 2.82 -13.24 7.65
CA GLU A 128 3.21 -13.48 9.05
C GLU A 128 3.76 -14.90 9.26
N LYS A 129 3.12 -15.92 8.67
CA LYS A 129 3.58 -17.32 8.81
C LYS A 129 4.87 -17.61 8.05
N ASP A 130 5.05 -17.01 6.88
CA ASP A 130 6.29 -17.12 6.10
C ASP A 130 7.45 -16.42 6.82
N GLY A 131 7.24 -15.20 7.33
CA GLY A 131 8.24 -14.45 8.09
C GLY A 131 8.57 -15.06 9.46
N MET A 132 7.63 -15.79 10.07
CA MET A 132 7.87 -16.54 11.32
C MET A 132 8.56 -17.89 11.11
N ASN A 133 8.78 -18.35 9.88
CA ASN A 133 9.31 -19.70 9.63
C ASN A 133 10.85 -19.72 9.69
N PRO A 134 11.48 -20.12 10.81
CA PRO A 134 12.94 -20.04 11.00
C PRO A 134 13.66 -21.29 10.47
N THR A 135 13.02 -22.11 9.62
CA THR A 135 13.47 -23.46 9.30
C THR A 135 14.65 -23.56 8.32
N LEU A 136 15.55 -22.56 8.29
CA LEU A 136 16.87 -22.68 7.67
C LEU A 136 18.03 -22.19 8.57
N GLU A 137 17.79 -21.78 9.82
CA GLU A 137 18.87 -21.33 10.71
C GLU A 137 19.32 -22.34 11.79
N ARG A 138 18.88 -23.62 11.76
CA ARG A 138 19.11 -24.53 12.90
C ARG A 138 19.56 -25.96 12.62
N TRP A 139 20.13 -26.26 11.45
CA TRP A 139 20.70 -27.58 11.16
C TRP A 139 22.06 -27.56 10.43
N GLU A 140 22.94 -26.63 10.81
CA GLU A 140 24.39 -26.80 10.59
C GLU A 140 25.12 -26.47 11.90
N GLU A 141 25.13 -27.45 12.82
CA GLU A 141 26.28 -27.68 13.72
C GLU A 141 27.24 -28.66 13.03
#